data_AF-A0A267EZT8-F1
#
_entry.id   AF-A0A267EZT8-F1
#
_cell.length_a   1.000
_cell.length_b   1.000
_cell.length_c   1.000
_cell.angle_alpha   90.00
_cell.angle_beta   90.00
_cell.angle_gamma   90.00
#
_symmetry.space_group_name_H-M   'P 1'
#
loop_
_entity.id
_entity.type
_entity.pdbx_description
1 polymer ?
#
loop_
_entity_poly.entity_id
_entity_poly.type
_entity_poly.pdbx_seq_one_letter_code
_entity_poly.pdbx_strand_id
1 'polypeptide(L)'
;KLSNSTLSNPSLSNPTLSNPSLSNPTLSNPTLSNPTLSNPTLSNPTLSNPTLSNPTLSNPTLSNPTLSNPTLSNPTLSNPTLSNPTLSNPTL
;
A
#
# COMPACT_ATOMS: atom_id res chain seq x y z
N LYS A 1 -9.15 13.59 -3.79
CA LYS A 1 -9.54 12.63 -2.72
C LYS A 1 -10.49 11.62 -3.35
N LEU A 2 -10.01 10.42 -3.70
CA LEU A 2 -10.91 9.31 -4.03
C LEU A 2 -11.35 8.67 -2.72
N SER A 3 -12.65 8.59 -2.48
CA SER A 3 -13.25 7.95 -1.32
C SER A 3 -14.00 6.70 -1.78
N ASN A 4 -13.76 5.58 -1.11
CA ASN A 4 -14.49 4.32 -1.29
C ASN A 4 -14.36 3.72 -2.70
N SER A 5 -13.17 3.18 -3.01
CA SER A 5 -12.95 2.39 -4.23
C SER A 5 -12.65 0.95 -3.85
N THR A 6 -13.34 0.02 -4.51
CA THR A 6 -13.08 -1.42 -4.40
C THR A 6 -12.54 -1.91 -5.73
N LEU A 7 -11.36 -2.54 -5.71
CA LEU A 7 -10.72 -3.07 -6.91
C LEU A 7 -10.19 -4.49 -6.63
N SER A 8 -10.37 -5.38 -7.60
CA SER A 8 -9.94 -6.77 -7.51
C SER A 8 -8.93 -7.07 -8.61
N ASN A 9 -7.81 -7.68 -8.23
CA ASN A 9 -6.70 -8.06 -9.10
C ASN A 9 -6.07 -6.93 -9.94
N PRO A 10 -5.90 -5.68 -9.43
CA PRO A 10 -5.16 -4.68 -10.19
C PRO A 10 -3.69 -5.05 -10.28
N SER A 11 -3.09 -4.83 -11.45
CA SER A 11 -1.67 -5.05 -11.69
C SER A 11 -1.05 -3.79 -12.28
N LEU A 12 0.04 -3.32 -11.68
CA LEU A 12 0.78 -2.14 -12.13
C LEU A 12 2.29 -2.40 -12.07
N SER A 13 3.01 -1.92 -13.09
CA SER A 13 4.47 -2.00 -13.16
C SER A 13 5.07 -0.62 -13.32
N ASN A 14 6.03 -0.29 -12.46
CA ASN A 14 6.74 0.98 -12.39
C ASN A 14 5.84 2.24 -12.22
N PRO A 15 4.76 2.23 -11.42
CA PRO A 15 4.00 3.45 -11.18
C PRO A 15 4.81 4.44 -10.32
N THR A 16 4.76 5.72 -10.70
CA THR A 16 5.37 6.82 -9.93
C THR A 16 4.29 7.81 -9.52
N LEU A 17 4.14 8.03 -8.21
CA LEU A 17 3.13 8.95 -7.66
C LEU A 17 3.77 9.87 -6.61
N SER A 18 3.32 11.13 -6.60
CA SER A 18 3.72 12.12 -5.60
C SER A 18 2.49 12.72 -4.93
N ASN A 19 2.48 12.70 -3.60
CA ASN A 19 1.40 13.17 -2.73
C ASN A 19 0.00 12.55 -3.01
N PRO A 20 -0.14 11.24 -3.32
CA PRO A 20 -1.47 10.65 -3.46
C PRO A 20 -2.18 10.61 -2.10
N SER A 21 -3.49 10.88 -2.09
CA SER A 21 -4.32 10.84 -0.89
C SER A 21 -5.58 10.01 -1.13
N LEU A 22 -5.73 8.93 -0.35
CA LEU A 22 -6.83 7.97 -0.45
C LEU A 22 -7.48 7.74 0.92
N SER A 23 -8.80 7.56 0.92
CA SER A 23 -9.57 7.23 2.12
C SER A 23 -10.47 6.02 1.86
N ASN A 24 -10.36 5.02 2.73
CA ASN A 24 -11.06 3.73 2.68
C ASN A 24 -10.92 2.98 1.33
N PRO A 25 -9.72 2.84 0.73
CA PRO A 25 -9.57 1.94 -0.41
C PRO A 25 -9.64 0.48 0.05
N THR A 26 -10.31 -0.38 -0.75
CA THR A 26 -10.35 -1.82 -0.54
C THR A 26 -9.79 -2.53 -1.77
N LEU A 27 -8.71 -3.31 -1.59
CA LEU A 27 -8.03 -4.00 -2.67
C LEU A 27 -7.90 -5.50 -2.36
N SER A 28 -8.25 -6.34 -3.33
CA SER A 28 -8.04 -7.79 -3.26
C SER A 28 -7.06 -8.22 -4.34
N ASN A 29 -6.04 -8.98 -3.94
CA ASN A 29 -4.92 -9.45 -4.76
C ASN A 29 -4.24 -8.38 -5.64
N PRO A 30 -3.93 -7.17 -5.14
CA PRO A 30 -3.18 -6.21 -5.94
C PRO A 30 -1.72 -6.68 -6.15
N THR A 31 -1.20 -6.51 -7.36
CA THR A 31 0.22 -6.78 -7.67
C THR A 31 0.90 -5.50 -8.14
N LEU A 32 1.97 -5.08 -7.45
CA LEU A 32 2.76 -3.91 -7.83
C LEU A 32 4.25 -4.27 -7.92
N SER A 33 4.87 -3.96 -9.06
CA SER A 33 6.31 -4.14 -9.29
C SER A 33 7.00 -2.80 -9.48
N ASN A 34 8.08 -2.57 -8.72
CA ASN A 34 8.88 -1.34 -8.67
C ASN A 34 8.07 -0.03 -8.49
N PRO A 35 7.04 0.05 -7.63
CA PRO A 35 6.33 1.30 -7.42
C PRO A 35 7.22 2.32 -6.69
N THR A 36 7.13 3.59 -7.08
CA THR A 36 7.79 4.71 -6.39
C THR A 36 6.76 5.72 -5.90
N LEU A 37 6.64 5.88 -4.57
CA LEU A 37 5.68 6.81 -3.96
C LEU A 37 6.37 7.80 -3.01
N SER A 38 6.11 9.09 -3.21
CA SER A 38 6.57 10.17 -2.34
C SER A 38 5.40 10.83 -1.62
N ASN A 39 5.49 10.93 -0.30
CA ASN A 39 4.48 11.46 0.62
C ASN A 39 3.04 10.90 0.44
N PRO A 40 2.83 9.58 0.24
CA PRO A 40 1.47 9.05 0.14
C PRO A 40 0.75 9.14 1.49
N THR A 41 -0.54 9.50 1.48
CA THR A 41 -1.40 9.51 2.67
C THR A 41 -2.59 8.56 2.47
N LEU A 42 -2.69 7.53 3.30
CA LEU A 42 -3.79 6.57 3.28
C LEU A 42 -4.49 6.48 4.63
N SER A 43 -5.82 6.61 4.63
CA SER A 43 -6.65 6.42 5.82
C SER A 43 -7.57 5.22 5.64
N ASN A 44 -7.55 4.29 6.61
CA ASN A 44 -8.27 3.03 6.65
C ASN A 44 -8.15 2.17 5.38
N PRO A 45 -6.96 1.95 4.79
CA PRO A 45 -6.83 1.04 3.67
C PRO A 45 -7.04 -0.41 4.10
N THR A 46 -7.74 -1.21 3.28
CA THR A 46 -7.89 -2.66 3.46
C THR A 46 -7.32 -3.40 2.27
N LEU A 47 -6.28 -4.20 2.47
CA LEU A 47 -5.62 -4.99 1.43
C LEU A 47 -5.62 -6.48 1.80
N SER A 48 -6.10 -7.32 0.89
CA SER A 48 -6.06 -8.78 1.01
C SER A 48 -5.18 -9.37 -0.09
N ASN A 49 -4.23 -10.22 0.32
CA ASN A 49 -3.19 -10.84 -0.51
C ASN A 49 -2.41 -9.87 -1.42
N PRO A 50 -1.94 -8.70 -0.94
CA PRO A 50 -1.15 -7.82 -1.78
C PRO A 50 0.25 -8.41 -2.06
N THR A 51 0.71 -8.29 -3.29
CA THR A 51 2.08 -8.65 -3.71
C THR A 51 2.83 -7.41 -4.16
N LEU A 52 3.90 -7.04 -3.46
CA LEU A 52 4.75 -5.90 -3.78
C LEU A 52 6.20 -6.35 -4.00
N SER A 53 6.77 -5.99 -5.14
CA SER A 53 8.17 -6.28 -5.48
C SER A 53 8.95 -4.98 -5.70
N ASN A 54 10.06 -4.81 -5.00
CA ASN A 54 10.93 -3.64 -5.00
C ASN A 54 10.21 -2.28 -4.81
N PRO A 55 9.27 -2.12 -3.86
CA PRO A 55 8.64 -0.83 -3.67
C PRO A 55 9.58 0.18 -3.00
N THR A 56 9.50 1.43 -3.46
CA THR A 56 10.20 2.59 -2.86
C THR A 56 9.18 3.58 -2.32
N LEU A 57 9.15 3.79 -1.00
CA LEU A 57 8.25 4.75 -0.34
C LEU A 57 9.03 5.78 0.48
N SER A 58 8.77 7.05 0.24
CA SER A 58 9.34 8.18 1.00
C SER A 58 8.23 8.95 1.72
N ASN A 59 8.40 9.16 3.03
CA ASN A 59 7.47 9.80 3.95
C ASN A 59 6.00 9.32 3.87
N PRO A 60 5.71 8.00 3.82
CA PRO A 60 4.33 7.54 3.80
C PRO A 60 3.63 7.79 5.14
N THR A 61 2.36 8.19 5.09
CA THR A 61 1.47 8.32 6.24
C THR A 61 0.30 7.35 6.10
N LEU A 62 0.23 6.33 6.98
CA LEU A 62 -0.85 5.35 7.00
C LEU A 62 -1.58 5.37 8.35
N SER A 63 -2.90 5.52 8.31
CA SER A 63 -3.75 5.47 9.50
C SER A 63 -4.76 4.33 9.41
N ASN A 64 -4.79 3.47 10.44
CA ASN A 64 -5.61 2.27 10.56
C ASN A 64 -5.55 1.30 9.35
N PRO A 65 -4.36 0.98 8.80
CA PRO A 65 -4.29 0.02 7.69
C PRO A 65 -4.62 -1.40 8.17
N THR A 66 -5.31 -2.16 7.32
CA THR A 66 -5.55 -3.60 7.49
C THR A 66 -4.95 -4.36 6.33
N LEU A 67 -3.92 -5.18 6.59
CA LEU A 67 -3.25 -6.03 5.60
C LEU A 67 -3.38 -7.51 5.99
N SER A 68 -3.89 -8.34 5.07
CA SER A 68 -4.00 -9.79 5.22
C SER A 68 -3.21 -10.52 4.13
N ASN A 69 -2.38 -11.48 4.54
CA ASN A 69 -1.49 -12.27 3.69
C ASN A 69 -0.59 -11.44 2.72
N PRO A 70 0.07 -10.35 3.17
CA PRO A 70 0.94 -9.61 2.26
C PRO A 70 2.21 -10.40 1.89
N THR A 71 2.67 -10.22 0.66
CA THR A 71 3.98 -10.65 0.17
C THR A 71 4.79 -9.42 -0.23
N LEU A 72 5.97 -9.23 0.36
CA LEU A 72 6.79 -8.04 0.16
C LEU A 72 8.26 -8.38 -0.08
N SER A 73 8.76 -8.12 -1.29
CA SER A 73 10.16 -8.37 -1.66
C SER A 73 10.93 -7.06 -1.88
N ASN A 74 12.12 -6.96 -1.28
CA ASN A 74 13.08 -5.85 -1.42
C ASN A 74 12.50 -4.42 -1.21
N PRO A 75 11.78 -4.14 -0.12
CA PRO A 75 11.25 -2.80 0.12
C PRO A 75 12.35 -1.78 0.46
N THR A 76 12.18 -0.56 -0.03
CA THR A 76 12.89 0.64 0.44
C THR A 76 11.88 1.59 1.07
N LEU A 77 12.06 1.93 2.34
CA LEU A 77 11.14 2.77 3.11
C LEU A 77 11.90 3.85 3.89
N SER A 78 11.51 5.11 3.74
CA SER A 78 12.10 6.25 4.44
C SER A 78 11.02 7.08 5.15
N ASN A 79 11.27 7.41 6.42
CA ASN A 79 10.43 8.27 7.29
C ASN A 79 8.93 7.88 7.35
N PRO A 80 8.57 6.61 7.61
CA PRO A 80 7.17 6.22 7.70
C PRO A 80 6.49 6.77 8.96
N THR A 81 5.23 7.16 8.80
CA THR A 81 4.28 7.39 9.89
C THR A 81 3.16 6.35 9.80
N LEU A 82 2.97 5.56 10.87
CA LEU A 82 2.00 4.48 10.92
C LEU A 82 1.21 4.53 12.23
N SER A 83 -0.12 4.58 12.15
CA SER A 83 -1.00 4.52 13.32
C SER A 83 -1.98 3.34 13.25
N ASN A 84 -2.12 2.60 14.34
CA ASN A 84 -3.08 1.49 14.52
C ASN A 84 -3.09 0.43 13.39
N PRO A 85 -1.94 -0.14 12.99
CA PRO A 85 -1.93 -1.16 11.96
C PRO A 85 -2.55 -2.48 12.44
N THR A 86 -3.24 -3.16 11.53
CA THR A 86 -3.62 -4.56 11.65
C THR A 86 -2.92 -5.35 10.54
N LEU A 87 -2.16 -6.39 10.93
CA LEU A 87 -1.41 -7.26 10.02
C LEU A 87 -1.67 -8.73 10.35
N SER A 88 -1.94 -9.53 9.33
CA SER A 88 -2.21 -10.96 9.47
C SER A 88 -1.45 -11.77 8.42
N ASN A 89 -0.79 -12.86 8.83
CA ASN A 89 -0.09 -13.83 7.97
C ASN A 89 0.91 -13.23 6.95
N PRO A 90 1.84 -12.35 7.36
CA PRO A 90 2.82 -11.79 6.43
C PRO A 90 3.79 -12.84 5.88
N THR A 91 4.17 -12.69 4.61
CA THR A 91 5.27 -13.40 3.96
C THR A 91 6.30 -12.39 3.45
N LEU A 92 7.58 -12.69 3.66
CA LEU A 92 8.72 -11.89 3.22
C LEU A 92 9.36 -12.52 1.97
#